data_AF-A0A7C9EEQ2-F1
#
_entry.id   AF-A0A7C9EEQ2-F1
#
_cell.length_a   1.000
_cell.length_b   1.000
_cell.length_c   1.000
_cell.angle_alpha   90.00
_cell.angle_beta   90.00
_cell.angle_gamma   90.00
#
_symmetry.space_group_name_H-M   'P 1'
#
loop_
_entity.id
_entity.type
_entity.pdbx_description
1 polymer ?
#
loop_
_entity_poly.entity_id
_entity_poly.type
_entity_poly.pdbx_seq_one_letter_code
_entity_poly.pdbx_strand_id
1 'polypeptide(L)'
;EVLSRSALLQELVIKGVMSCVLPEVKDLYHLLEHEFLPLDLVLKVQPLLNKISKLGGKLASASSVPEVQLSKYVPALEKLATLRLLQQASRVYQSITIESLSQMIPFFDFSVVEKISVDAVKHKFLTMKVDHM
;
A
#
# COMPACT_ATOMS: atom_id res chain seq x y z
N GLU A 1 3.52 19.19 -18.62
CA GLU A 1 2.58 18.22 -18.00
C GLU A 1 2.66 18.33 -16.49
N VAL A 2 1.54 18.16 -15.78
CA VAL A 2 1.54 18.18 -14.31
C VAL A 2 2.04 16.83 -13.80
N LEU A 3 3.13 16.84 -13.03
CA LEU A 3 3.62 15.65 -12.34
C LEU A 3 2.52 15.13 -11.42
N SER A 4 1.96 13.96 -11.75
CA SER A 4 0.87 13.35 -10.99
C SER A 4 1.10 11.84 -10.89
N ARG A 5 0.54 11.24 -9.84
CA ARG A 5 0.63 9.80 -9.61
C ARG A 5 0.04 9.00 -10.76
N SER A 6 -1.12 9.40 -11.28
CA SER A 6 -1.77 8.74 -12.42
C SER A 6 -0.92 8.83 -13.68
N ALA A 7 -0.32 9.98 -13.99
CA ALA A 7 0.58 10.14 -15.13
C ALA A 7 1.81 9.23 -15.01
N LEU A 8 2.43 9.16 -13.82
CA LEU A 8 3.57 8.27 -13.57
C LEU A 8 3.19 6.79 -13.76
N LEU A 9 2.05 6.35 -13.25
CA LEU A 9 1.60 4.97 -13.42
C LEU A 9 1.31 4.62 -14.88
N GLN A 10 0.74 5.56 -15.65
CA GLN A 10 0.53 5.38 -17.09
C GLN A 10 1.86 5.29 -17.83
N GLU A 11 2.83 6.12 -17.49
CA GLU A 11 4.16 6.11 -18.11
C GLU A 11 4.89 4.79 -17.86
N LEU A 12 4.78 4.19 -16.67
CA LEU A 12 5.34 2.87 -16.38
C LEU A 12 4.79 1.78 -17.31
N VAL A 13 3.49 1.84 -17.64
CA VAL A 13 2.84 0.91 -18.57
C VAL A 13 3.31 1.18 -20.00
N ILE A 14 3.31 2.43 -20.44
CA ILE A 14 3.74 2.83 -21.80
C ILE A 14 5.18 2.41 -22.07
N LYS A 15 6.07 2.57 -21.09
CA LYS A 15 7.48 2.18 -21.21
C LYS A 15 7.74 0.68 -21.02
N GLY A 16 6.71 -0.12 -20.78
CA GLY A 16 6.87 -1.56 -20.59
C GLY A 16 7.62 -1.94 -19.31
N VAL A 17 7.66 -1.07 -18.29
CA VAL A 17 8.38 -1.37 -17.04
C VAL A 17 7.81 -2.63 -16.37
N MET A 18 6.50 -2.83 -16.47
CA MET A 18 5.78 -3.98 -15.89
C MET A 18 6.19 -5.35 -16.47
N SER A 19 6.90 -5.41 -17.61
CA SER A 19 7.48 -6.65 -18.13
C SER A 19 8.88 -6.96 -17.59
N CYS A 20 9.53 -5.98 -16.95
CA CYS A 20 10.92 -6.07 -16.50
C CYS A 20 11.06 -6.09 -14.97
N VAL A 21 9.94 -5.98 -14.24
CA VAL A 21 9.92 -6.01 -12.77
C VAL A 21 9.79 -7.43 -12.24
N LEU A 22 10.26 -7.62 -11.01
CA LEU A 22 10.08 -8.87 -10.27
C LEU A 22 8.58 -9.17 -10.07
N PRO A 23 8.16 -10.45 -10.10
CA PRO A 23 6.76 -10.84 -9.93
C PRO A 23 6.12 -10.25 -8.68
N GLU A 24 6.83 -10.25 -7.55
CA GLU A 24 6.30 -9.73 -6.27
C GLU A 24 5.94 -8.24 -6.33
N VAL A 25 6.71 -7.46 -7.08
CA VAL A 25 6.46 -6.01 -7.26
C VAL A 25 5.28 -5.80 -8.19
N LYS A 26 5.16 -6.63 -9.23
CA LYS A 26 4.04 -6.60 -10.17
C LYS A 26 2.73 -6.98 -9.50
N ASP A 27 2.73 -8.04 -8.69
CA ASP A 27 1.57 -8.51 -7.95
C ASP A 27 1.14 -7.48 -6.91
N LEU A 28 2.10 -6.84 -6.22
CA LEU A 28 1.81 -5.75 -5.28
C LEU A 28 1.16 -4.55 -5.98
N TYR A 29 1.70 -4.14 -7.14
CA TYR A 29 1.10 -3.09 -7.96
C TYR A 29 -0.34 -3.44 -8.34
N HIS A 30 -0.58 -4.68 -8.78
CA HIS A 30 -1.90 -5.14 -9.15
C HIS A 30 -2.90 -5.10 -7.98
N LEU A 31 -2.50 -5.64 -6.82
CA LEU A 31 -3.33 -5.66 -5.61
C LEU A 31 -3.70 -4.25 -5.12
N LEU A 32 -2.76 -3.30 -5.13
CA LEU A 32 -3.00 -1.96 -4.57
C LEU A 32 -3.72 -1.01 -5.54
N GLU A 33 -3.65 -1.24 -6.85
CA GLU A 33 -4.19 -0.34 -7.86
C GLU A 33 -5.46 -0.82 -8.53
N HIS A 34 -5.65 -2.14 -8.67
CA HIS A 34 -6.70 -2.70 -9.52
C HIS A 34 -7.68 -3.59 -8.75
N GLU A 35 -7.25 -4.20 -7.65
CA GLU A 35 -8.07 -5.16 -6.92
C GLU A 35 -8.96 -4.51 -5.85
N PHE A 36 -10.19 -5.01 -5.75
CA PHE A 36 -11.13 -4.66 -4.69
C PHE A 36 -11.35 -5.87 -3.78
N LEU A 37 -10.61 -5.91 -2.67
CA LEU A 37 -10.54 -7.02 -1.72
C LEU A 37 -10.71 -6.48 -0.29
N PRO A 38 -11.89 -5.98 0.09
CA PRO A 38 -12.10 -5.24 1.33
C PRO A 38 -11.78 -6.02 2.61
N LEU A 39 -11.71 -7.35 2.54
CA LEU A 39 -11.38 -8.23 3.67
C LEU A 39 -9.97 -8.84 3.58
N ASP A 40 -9.47 -9.06 2.36
CA ASP A 40 -8.27 -9.87 2.12
C ASP A 40 -7.07 -9.07 1.60
N LEU A 41 -7.23 -7.77 1.30
CA LEU A 41 -6.18 -6.96 0.67
C LEU A 41 -4.87 -7.03 1.45
N VAL A 42 -4.93 -6.77 2.75
CA VAL A 42 -3.74 -6.76 3.61
C VAL A 42 -3.14 -8.17 3.76
N LEU A 43 -3.98 -9.20 3.89
CA LEU A 43 -3.53 -10.60 3.96
C LEU A 43 -2.72 -11.01 2.72
N LYS A 44 -3.10 -10.50 1.53
CA LYS A 44 -2.35 -10.76 0.29
C LYS A 44 -1.12 -9.86 0.12
N VAL A 45 -1.17 -8.63 0.60
CA VAL A 45 -0.06 -7.66 0.49
C VAL A 45 1.10 -8.01 1.44
N GLN A 46 0.81 -8.43 2.67
CA GLN A 46 1.83 -8.71 3.69
C GLN A 46 2.94 -9.69 3.25
N PRO A 47 2.65 -10.88 2.68
CA PRO A 47 3.71 -11.78 2.22
C PRO A 47 4.55 -11.18 1.09
N LEU A 48 3.99 -10.30 0.24
CA LEU A 48 4.75 -9.60 -0.80
C LEU A 48 5.69 -8.56 -0.21
N LEU A 49 5.24 -7.77 0.77
CA LEU A 49 6.09 -6.82 1.47
C LEU A 49 7.26 -7.50 2.20
N ASN A 50 7.02 -8.68 2.79
CA ASN A 50 8.07 -9.50 3.40
C ASN A 50 9.10 -10.03 2.42
N LYS A 51 8.72 -10.28 1.16
CA LYS A 51 9.67 -10.63 0.09
C LYS A 51 10.43 -9.38 -0.37
N ILE A 52 9.71 -8.28 -0.61
CA ILE A 52 10.28 -7.00 -1.07
C ILE A 52 11.27 -6.42 -0.06
N SER A 53 11.05 -6.59 1.24
CA SER A 53 11.98 -6.13 2.28
C SER A 53 13.36 -6.78 2.19
N LYS A 54 13.44 -7.98 1.60
CA LYS A 54 14.68 -8.74 1.38
C LYS A 54 15.31 -8.45 0.02
N LEU A 55 14.61 -7.71 -0.84
CA LEU A 55 15.13 -7.31 -2.15
C LEU A 55 16.06 -6.11 -2.01
N GLY A 56 17.27 -6.31 -2.48
CA GLY A 56 18.25 -5.25 -2.64
C GLY A 56 19.57 -5.79 -3.12
N GLY A 57 20.45 -4.87 -3.50
CA GLY A 57 21.80 -5.19 -3.96
C GLY A 57 22.25 -4.33 -5.12
N LYS A 58 23.39 -4.69 -5.70
CA LYS A 58 23.94 -4.01 -6.86
C LYS A 58 23.06 -4.25 -8.08
N LEU A 59 22.34 -3.21 -8.51
CA LEU A 59 21.48 -3.26 -9.71
C LEU A 59 22.28 -3.36 -11.02
N ALA A 60 23.57 -3.04 -10.99
CA ALA A 60 24.48 -3.19 -12.12
C ALA A 60 25.87 -3.58 -11.63
N SER A 61 26.60 -4.32 -12.48
CA SER A 61 28.04 -4.59 -12.31
C SER A 61 28.89 -3.32 -12.42
N ALA A 62 28.31 -2.23 -12.94
CA ALA A 62 28.95 -0.91 -13.04
C ALA A 62 28.97 -0.24 -11.66
N SER A 63 30.17 0.11 -11.18
CA SER A 63 30.43 0.69 -9.85
C SER A 63 29.71 2.01 -9.53
N SER A 64 29.03 2.64 -10.50
CA SER A 64 28.40 3.95 -10.35
C SER A 64 26.90 3.91 -10.05
N VAL A 65 26.26 2.74 -10.11
CA VAL A 65 24.83 2.61 -9.79
C VAL A 65 24.67 2.39 -8.29
N PRO A 66 23.92 3.25 -7.57
CA PRO A 66 23.70 3.09 -6.15
C PRO A 66 23.09 1.73 -5.84
N GLU A 67 23.53 1.13 -4.75
CA GLU A 67 22.87 -0.05 -4.19
C GLU A 67 21.45 0.35 -3.77
N VAL A 68 20.46 -0.36 -4.30
CA VAL A 68 19.07 -0.11 -3.96
C VAL A 68 18.62 -1.18 -2.99
N GLN A 69 18.23 -0.76 -1.79
CA GLN A 69 17.48 -1.60 -0.86
C GLN A 69 16.01 -1.21 -0.94
N LEU A 70 15.13 -2.17 -1.22
CA LEU A 70 13.69 -1.92 -1.33
C LEU A 70 13.00 -1.88 0.04
N SER A 71 13.66 -2.39 1.09
CA SER A 71 13.21 -2.33 2.48
C SER A 71 12.77 -0.93 2.93
N LYS A 72 13.45 0.12 2.48
CA LYS A 72 13.12 1.52 2.82
C LYS A 72 11.73 1.97 2.38
N TYR A 73 11.11 1.28 1.41
CA TYR A 73 9.77 1.61 0.92
C TYR A 73 8.66 0.88 1.68
N VAL A 74 8.99 -0.17 2.45
CA VAL A 74 8.00 -1.01 3.14
C VAL A 74 7.09 -0.19 4.06
N PRO A 75 7.58 0.72 4.93
CA PRO A 75 6.69 1.49 5.81
C PRO A 75 5.67 2.36 5.05
N ALA A 76 6.08 2.93 3.91
CA ALA A 76 5.18 3.72 3.08
C ALA A 76 4.15 2.85 2.38
N LEU A 77 4.52 1.63 1.98
CA LEU A 77 3.64 0.65 1.36
C LEU A 77 2.62 0.07 2.36
N GLU A 78 3.02 -0.17 3.62
CA GLU A 78 2.10 -0.58 4.69
C GLU A 78 1.06 0.51 4.99
N LYS A 79 1.49 1.78 5.08
CA LYS A 79 0.58 2.92 5.21
C LYS A 79 -0.37 3.01 4.01
N LEU A 80 0.13 2.82 2.78
CA LEU A 80 -0.69 2.84 1.57
C LEU A 80 -1.72 1.69 1.56
N ALA A 81 -1.31 0.47 1.88
CA ALA A 81 -2.20 -0.68 1.95
C ALA A 81 -3.30 -0.46 3.00
N THR A 82 -2.96 0.12 4.15
CA THR A 82 -3.91 0.51 5.19
C THR A 82 -4.94 1.52 4.66
N LEU A 83 -4.48 2.59 3.99
CA LEU A 83 -5.37 3.59 3.38
C LEU A 83 -6.31 2.97 2.34
N ARG A 84 -5.78 2.10 1.47
CA ARG A 84 -6.59 1.39 0.47
C ARG A 84 -7.64 0.50 1.12
N LEU A 85 -7.27 -0.27 2.16
CA LEU A 85 -8.22 -1.10 2.90
C LEU A 85 -9.33 -0.25 3.53
N LEU A 86 -9.00 0.85 4.23
CA LEU A 86 -9.99 1.75 4.82
C LEU A 86 -10.95 2.32 3.76
N GLN A 87 -10.43 2.68 2.59
CA GLN A 87 -11.23 3.14 1.46
C GLN A 87 -12.17 2.04 0.95
N GLN A 88 -11.70 0.80 0.83
CA GLN A 88 -12.53 -0.31 0.37
C GLN A 88 -13.58 -0.71 1.42
N ALA A 89 -13.20 -0.79 2.69
CA ALA A 89 -14.08 -1.09 3.81
C ALA A 89 -15.21 -0.06 3.93
N SER A 90 -14.93 1.24 3.77
CA SER A 90 -15.96 2.29 3.81
C SER A 90 -17.01 2.19 2.70
N ARG A 91 -16.75 1.42 1.64
CA ARG A 91 -17.72 1.17 0.55
C ARG A 91 -18.63 -0.02 0.81
N VAL A 92 -18.27 -0.91 1.74
CA VAL A 92 -19.03 -2.15 2.02
C VAL A 92 -19.59 -2.19 3.45
N TYR A 93 -19.00 -1.43 4.37
CA TYR A 93 -19.45 -1.31 5.75
C TYR A 93 -20.02 0.08 6.03
N GLN A 94 -21.19 0.10 6.65
CA GLN A 94 -21.71 1.31 7.28
C GLN A 94 -21.04 1.56 8.65
N SER A 95 -20.84 0.49 9.41
CA SER A 95 -20.16 0.48 10.71
C SER A 95 -19.34 -0.80 10.85
N ILE A 96 -18.19 -0.72 11.50
CA ILE A 96 -17.30 -1.85 11.81
C ILE A 96 -16.72 -1.66 13.22
N THR A 97 -16.51 -2.75 13.96
CA THR A 97 -15.87 -2.66 15.28
C THR A 97 -14.38 -2.39 15.13
N ILE A 98 -13.80 -1.66 16.10
CA ILE A 98 -12.36 -1.41 16.17
C ILE A 98 -11.56 -2.71 16.18
N GLU A 99 -12.06 -3.72 16.89
CA GLU A 99 -11.45 -5.05 16.94
C GLU A 99 -11.39 -5.71 15.57
N SER A 100 -12.51 -5.75 14.83
CA SER A 100 -12.55 -6.34 13.48
C SER A 100 -11.60 -5.61 12.54
N LEU A 101 -11.60 -4.27 12.58
CA LEU A 101 -10.72 -3.46 11.76
C LEU A 101 -9.23 -3.72 12.09
N SER A 102 -8.91 -3.89 13.37
CA SER A 102 -7.54 -4.17 13.83
C SER A 102 -7.06 -5.55 13.36
N GLN A 103 -7.94 -6.57 13.35
CA GLN A 103 -7.61 -7.88 12.81
C GLN A 103 -7.35 -7.85 11.29
N MET A 104 -8.00 -6.93 10.57
CA MET A 104 -7.78 -6.76 9.13
C MET A 104 -6.48 -6.02 8.79
N ILE A 105 -5.89 -5.27 9.73
CA ILE A 105 -4.66 -4.47 9.54
C ILE A 105 -3.58 -4.92 10.56
N PRO A 106 -2.98 -6.11 10.39
CA PRO A 106 -1.92 -6.61 11.27
C PRO A 106 -0.58 -5.87 11.14
N PHE A 107 -0.47 -4.83 10.30
CA PHE A 107 0.73 -4.01 10.19
C PHE A 107 0.97 -3.12 11.42
N PHE A 108 -0.11 -2.70 12.07
CA PHE A 108 -0.10 -1.59 12.99
C PHE A 108 -1.06 -1.83 14.14
N ASP A 109 -0.68 -1.40 15.35
CA ASP A 109 -1.63 -1.24 16.43
C ASP A 109 -2.70 -0.20 16.08
N PHE A 110 -3.88 -0.32 16.69
CA PHE A 110 -5.00 0.57 16.41
C PHE A 110 -4.64 2.06 16.57
N SER A 111 -3.77 2.43 17.52
CA SER A 111 -3.34 3.83 17.68
C SER A 111 -2.70 4.43 16.41
N VAL A 112 -1.96 3.62 15.65
CA VAL A 112 -1.36 4.04 14.38
C VAL A 112 -2.40 4.04 13.26
N VAL A 113 -3.29 3.04 13.22
CA VAL A 113 -4.42 2.99 12.28
C VAL A 113 -5.34 4.20 12.46
N GLU A 114 -5.61 4.61 13.70
CA GLU A 114 -6.39 5.79 14.05
C GLU A 114 -5.71 7.07 13.55
N LYS A 115 -4.40 7.23 13.78
CA LYS A 115 -3.64 8.37 13.24
C LYS A 115 -3.71 8.44 11.71
N ILE A 116 -3.57 7.30 11.02
CA ILE A 116 -3.71 7.21 9.56
C ILE A 116 -5.14 7.59 9.13
N SER A 117 -6.15 7.12 9.87
CA SER A 117 -7.56 7.40 9.60
C SER A 117 -7.89 8.89 9.75
N VAL A 118 -7.40 9.53 10.81
CA VAL A 118 -7.55 10.98 11.04
C VAL A 118 -6.90 11.79 9.92
N ASP A 119 -5.68 11.40 9.52
CA ASP A 119 -4.95 12.04 8.39
C ASP A 119 -5.73 11.89 7.07
N ALA A 120 -6.31 10.71 6.82
CA ALA A 120 -7.11 10.45 5.63
C ALA A 120 -8.40 11.27 5.60
N VAL A 121 -9.10 11.42 6.72
CA VAL A 121 -10.29 12.28 6.83
C VAL A 121 -9.93 13.75 6.61
N LYS A 122 -8.85 14.22 7.24
CA LYS A 122 -8.35 15.60 7.09
C LYS A 122 -8.10 15.97 5.63
N HIS A 123 -7.54 15.04 4.86
CA HIS A 123 -7.23 15.24 3.43
C HIS A 123 -8.38 14.85 2.49
N LYS A 124 -9.59 14.60 3.03
CA LYS A 124 -10.79 14.20 2.26
C LYS A 124 -10.60 12.91 1.45
N PHE A 125 -9.69 12.04 1.87
CA PHE A 125 -9.45 10.75 1.23
C PHE A 125 -10.56 9.74 1.57
N LEU A 126 -11.09 9.80 2.79
CA LEU A 126 -12.23 9.00 3.25
C LEU A 126 -13.11 9.83 4.20
N THR A 127 -14.38 9.43 4.36
CA THR A 127 -15.28 10.00 5.36
C THR A 127 -15.64 8.92 6.38
N MET A 128 -15.24 9.10 7.63
CA MET A 128 -15.57 8.17 8.72
C MET A 128 -15.71 8.91 10.05
N LYS A 129 -16.31 8.23 11.03
CA LYS A 129 -16.36 8.64 12.43
C LYS A 129 -15.87 7.46 13.28
N VAL A 130 -15.17 7.76 14.37
CA VAL A 130 -14.71 6.76 15.35
C VAL A 130 -15.47 7.01 16.64
N ASP A 131 -16.06 5.96 17.18
CA ASP A 131 -16.72 5.97 18.49
C ASP A 131 -15.89 5.09 19.43
N HIS A 132 -15.54 5.65 20.60
CA HIS A 132 -14.72 4.99 21.63
C HIS A 132 -15.56 4.58 22.86
N MET A 133 -16.88 4.81 22.82
CA MET A 133 -17.81 4.51 23.91
C MET A 133 -18.15 3.02 24.03
#